data_AF-A0A6P0TGC9-F1
#
_entry.id   AF-A0A6P0TGC9-F1
#
_cell.length_a   1.000
_cell.length_b   1.000
_cell.length_c   1.000
_cell.angle_alpha   90.00
_cell.angle_beta   90.00
_cell.angle_gamma   90.00
#
_symmetry.space_group_name_H-M   'P 1'
#
loop_
_entity.id
_entity.type
_entity.pdbx_description
1 polymer ?
#
loop_
_entity_poly.entity_id
_entity_poly.type
_entity_poly.pdbx_seq_one_letter_code
_entity_poly.pdbx_strand_id
1 'polypeptide(L)' 'GIGLAMCKKSVERQNGQLWLDSIPGQGTTFHFTLVTSATTTGTDE' A
#
# COMPACT_ATOMS: atom_id res chain seq x y z
N GLY A 1 4.88 13.46 -10.16
CA GLY A 1 5.23 14.13 -8.89
C GLY A 1 5.88 13.14 -7.93
N ILE A 2 6.42 13.61 -6.81
CA ILE A 2 7.20 12.78 -5.86
C ILE A 2 6.35 11.83 -5.00
N GLY A 3 5.04 12.08 -4.88
CA GLY A 3 4.14 11.36 -3.99
C GLY A 3 4.12 9.84 -4.20
N LEU A 4 3.86 9.39 -5.43
CA LEU A 4 3.81 7.95 -5.73
C LEU A 4 5.17 7.26 -5.58
N ALA A 5 6.28 7.96 -5.81
CA ALA A 5 7.62 7.41 -5.58
C ALA A 5 7.87 7.14 -4.09
N MET A 6 7.39 8.04 -3.22
CA MET A 6 7.43 7.86 -1.76
C MET A 6 6.52 6.70 -1.33
N CYS A 7 5.29 6.64 -1.84
CA CYS A 7 4.36 5.55 -1.56
C CYS A 7 4.96 4.19 -1.95
N LYS A 8 5.52 4.09 -3.16
CA LYS A 8 6.17 2.87 -3.66
C LYS A 8 7.30 2.41 -2.72
N LYS A 9 8.19 3.33 -2.34
CA LYS A 9 9.30 3.02 -1.43
C LYS A 9 8.83 2.54 -0.06
N SER A 10 7.76 3.11 0.49
CA SER A 10 7.19 2.70 1.78
C SER A 10 6.52 1.34 1.72
N VAL A 11 5.83 1.02 0.62
CA VAL A 11 5.17 -0.27 0.39
C VAL A 11 6.21 -1.37 0.19
N GLU A 12 7.22 -1.14 -0.64
CA GLU A 12 8.33 -2.08 -0.88
C GLU A 12 9.10 -2.41 0.41
N ARG A 13 9.36 -1.41 1.26
CA ARG A 13 10.01 -1.60 2.57
C ARG A 13 9.23 -2.52 3.52
N GLN A 14 7.90 -2.58 3.37
CA GLN A 14 7.02 -3.42 4.18
C GLN A 14 6.75 -4.77 3.50
N ASN A 15 7.53 -5.15 2.48
CA ASN A 15 7.30 -6.33 1.63
C ASN A 15 5.89 -6.35 1.00
N GLY A 16 5.30 -5.16 0.85
CA GLY A 16 4.04 -4.97 0.16
C GLY A 16 4.23 -4.85 -1.35
N GLN A 17 3.13 -4.77 -2.07
CA GLN A 17 3.11 -4.60 -3.53
C GLN A 17 2.31 -3.36 -3.90
N LEU A 18 2.70 -2.67 -4.99
CA LEU A 18 1.99 -1.52 -5.55
C LEU A 18 1.79 -1.78 -7.05
N TRP A 19 0.55 -1.69 -7.53
CA TRP A 19 0.19 -1.78 -8.95
C TRP A 19 -0.89 -0.76 -9.30
N LEU A 20 -1.19 -0.66 -10.59
CA LEU A 20 -2.21 0.26 -11.10
C LEU A 20 -3.07 -0.44 -12.13
N ASP A 21 -4.34 -0.10 -12.12
CA ASP A 21 -5.31 -0.46 -13.14
C ASP A 21 -5.79 0.83 -13.79
N SER A 22 -5.61 0.95 -15.11
CA SER A 22 -5.97 2.16 -15.85
C SER A 22 -6.93 1.83 -16.99
N ILE A 23 -8.02 2.60 -17.06
CA ILE A 23 -9.01 2.51 -18.14
C ILE A 23 -8.90 3.81 -18.95
N PRO A 24 -8.51 3.74 -20.24
CA PRO A 24 -8.42 4.92 -21.10
C PRO A 24 -9.72 5.72 -21.09
N GLY A 25 -9.61 7.03 -20.83
CA GLY A 25 -10.77 7.92 -20.77
C GLY A 25 -11.59 7.88 -19.47
N GLN A 26 -11.31 6.95 -18.54
CA GLN A 26 -11.99 6.89 -17.23
C GLN A 26 -11.07 7.16 -16.04
N GLY A 27 -9.76 6.94 -16.22
CA GLY A 27 -8.74 7.27 -15.22
C GLY A 27 -7.92 6.07 -14.79
N THR A 28 -7.26 6.20 -13.63
CA THR A 28 -6.33 5.21 -13.10
C THR A 28 -6.57 5.00 -11.62
N THR A 29 -6.72 3.75 -11.22
CA THR A 29 -6.80 3.32 -9.83
C THR A 29 -5.46 2.73 -9.41
N PHE A 30 -4.95 3.15 -8.25
CA PHE A 30 -3.71 2.62 -7.67
C PHE A 30 -4.04 1.72 -6.49
N HIS A 31 -3.46 0.53 -6.48
CA HIS A 31 -3.69 -0.47 -5.46
C HIS A 31 -2.37 -0.81 -4.77
N PHE A 32 -2.42 -1.01 -3.45
CA PHE A 32 -1.26 -1.47 -2.70
C PHE A 32 -1.62 -2.43 -1.58
N THR A 33 -0.67 -3.26 -1.17
CA THR A 33 -0.75 -4.13 0.00
C THR A 33 0.29 -3.71 1.03
N LEU A 34 -0.06 -3.84 2.31
CA LEU A 34 0.87 -3.69 3.43
C LEU A 34 0.75 -4.90 4.33
N VAL A 35 1.87 -5.38 4.87
CA VAL A 35 1.85 -6.43 5.88
C VAL A 35 1.37 -5.80 7.19
N THR A 36 0.19 -6.18 7.65
CA THR A 36 -0.30 -5.79 8.96
C THR A 36 0.39 -6.65 10.01
N SER A 37 1.27 -6.07 10.81
CA SER A 37 1.65 -6.70 12.08
C SER A 37 0.39 -6.78 12.92
N ALA A 38 -0.17 -7.98 13.09
CA ALA A 38 -1.31 -8.20 13.96
C ALA A 38 -0.99 -7.62 15.33
N THR A 39 -1.54 -6.45 15.63
CA THR A 39 -1.47 -5.92 16.98
C THR A 39 -2.44 -6.76 17.78
N THR A 40 -1.90 -7.76 18.48
CA THR A 40 -2.61 -8.49 19.52
C THR A 40 -2.97 -7.49 20.61
N THR A 41 -4.09 -6.79 20.46
CA THR A 41 -4.71 -6.05 21.55
C THR A 41 -5.46 -7.07 22.40
N GLY A 42 -4.75 -7.67 23.35
CA GLY A 42 -5.26 -8.74 24.21
C GLY A 42 -4.24 -9.16 25.28
N THR A 43 -4.01 -8.30 26.26
CA THR A 43 -3.52 -8.70 27.59
C THR A 43 -4.20 -7.78 28.59
N ASP A 44 -5.36 -8.26 29.04
CA ASP A 44 -5.94 -7.95 30.34
C ASP A 44 -5.26 -8.94 31.31
N GLU A 45 -4.31 -8.46 32.11
CA GLU A 45 -3.97 -8.96 33.47
C GLU A 45 -3.05 -7.95 34.17
#